data_AF-A0A166MEI0-F1
#
_entry.id   AF-A0A166MEI0-F1
#
_cell.length_a   1.000
_cell.length_b   1.000
_cell.length_c   1.000
_cell.angle_alpha   90.00
_cell.angle_beta   90.00
_cell.angle_gamma   90.00
#
_symmetry.space_group_name_H-M   'P 1'
#
loop_
_entity.id
_entity.type
_entity.pdbx_description
1 polymer ?
#
loop_
_entity_poly.entity_id
_entity_poly.type
_entity_poly.pdbx_seq_one_letter_code
_entity_poly.pdbx_strand_id
1 'polypeptide(L)'
;LLVASRWLVALSTIMTAFLMLPGTFLFPNSHSPTTLGIAMTNLAMVSHGWYVQLGGVTYAGPQRLFDPVSYMRQAAMEMKMPTVTYDCIPLDGKIGHEKCDNPFFQAFSENYGSRYRLNFAWVRFLWYILAMFYGSAVLLSEWCITYQPYRMRCTCRWQWQRRFCTQPKGADEEMEALDQDTWDHVRLWSYARGFVFFGIPAFHDFWCSKTFVRYLNKVDEVFPEGQRMNARLGLPFLLLSWMNAAMAGKATTLIYKRRQMTRNIGMWGEEQPLDNARATEMEPLAGVGPGGEADNVF
;
A
#
# COMPACT_ATOMS: atom_id res chain seq x y z
N LEU A 1 10.96 -10.91 15.98
CA LEU A 1 10.39 -9.67 15.37
C LEU A 1 10.66 -9.60 13.86
N LEU A 2 11.92 -9.41 13.40
CA LEU A 2 12.27 -9.24 11.98
C LEU A 2 11.60 -10.21 10.99
N VAL A 3 11.61 -11.52 11.28
CA VAL A 3 11.05 -12.52 10.37
C VAL A 3 9.56 -12.26 10.10
N ALA A 4 8.78 -11.92 11.14
CA ALA A 4 7.36 -11.61 11.01
C ALA A 4 7.11 -10.28 10.27
N SER A 5 7.93 -9.24 10.49
CA SER A 5 7.78 -7.97 9.77
C SER A 5 8.09 -8.12 8.28
N ARG A 6 9.12 -8.90 7.92
CA ARG A 6 9.47 -9.25 6.53
C ARG A 6 8.31 -9.98 5.84
N TRP A 7 7.76 -11.02 6.47
CA TRP A 7 6.61 -11.76 5.92
C TRP A 7 5.36 -10.89 5.73
N LEU A 8 5.04 -10.00 6.68
CA LEU A 8 3.90 -9.08 6.55
C LEU A 8 4.04 -8.13 5.35
N VAL A 9 5.24 -7.60 5.08
CA VAL A 9 5.48 -6.76 3.89
C VAL A 9 5.48 -7.60 2.60
N ALA A 10 6.04 -8.81 2.63
CA ALA A 10 6.03 -9.72 1.48
C ALA A 10 4.58 -10.08 1.08
N LEU A 11 3.75 -10.49 2.04
CA LEU A 11 2.33 -10.77 1.84
C LEU A 11 1.57 -9.53 1.35
N SER A 12 1.83 -8.35 1.93
CA SER A 12 1.23 -7.09 1.46
C SER A 12 1.58 -6.77 0.00
N THR A 13 2.83 -7.03 -0.40
CA THR A 13 3.32 -6.80 -1.77
C THR A 13 2.69 -7.82 -2.73
N ILE A 14 2.72 -9.12 -2.40
CA ILE A 14 2.13 -10.19 -3.21
C ILE A 14 0.62 -9.97 -3.39
N MET A 15 -0.11 -9.65 -2.32
CA MET A 15 -1.55 -9.39 -2.39
C MET A 15 -1.89 -8.08 -3.11
N THR A 16 -1.01 -7.07 -3.07
CA THR A 16 -1.12 -5.88 -3.92
C THR A 16 -0.98 -6.23 -5.41
N ALA A 17 -0.08 -7.15 -5.77
CA ALA A 17 0.01 -7.68 -7.13
C ALA A 17 -1.28 -8.40 -7.56
N PHE A 18 -1.86 -9.24 -6.69
CA PHE A 18 -3.17 -9.89 -6.96
C PHE A 18 -4.35 -8.91 -7.08
N LEU A 19 -4.29 -7.73 -6.45
CA LEU A 19 -5.26 -6.64 -6.63
C LEU A 19 -5.04 -5.85 -7.94
N MET A 20 -3.85 -5.94 -8.55
CA MET A 20 -3.57 -5.40 -9.89
C MET A 20 -3.95 -6.36 -11.02
N LEU A 21 -4.02 -7.68 -10.76
CA LEU A 21 -4.42 -8.66 -11.76
C LEU A 21 -5.93 -8.54 -12.09
N PRO A 22 -6.32 -8.44 -13.37
CA PRO A 22 -7.73 -8.48 -13.76
C PRO A 22 -8.30 -9.89 -13.50
N GLY A 23 -9.45 -9.97 -12.83
CA GLY A 23 -10.20 -11.22 -12.63
C GLY A 23 -10.52 -11.58 -11.17
N THR A 24 -9.76 -11.06 -10.20
CA THR A 24 -9.70 -11.64 -8.84
C THR A 24 -10.96 -11.47 -7.96
N PHE A 25 -11.91 -10.61 -8.33
CA PHE A 25 -13.10 -10.33 -7.51
C PHE A 25 -14.39 -10.20 -8.33
N LEU A 26 -14.93 -11.36 -8.74
CA LEU A 26 -16.32 -11.52 -9.19
C LEU A 26 -17.03 -12.48 -8.21
N PHE A 27 -18.01 -11.97 -7.45
CA PHE A 27 -18.91 -12.79 -6.66
C PHE A 27 -20.35 -12.52 -7.12
N PRO A 28 -21.04 -13.48 -7.76
CA PRO A 28 -22.45 -13.32 -8.10
C PRO A 28 -23.27 -13.29 -6.81
N ASN A 29 -24.02 -12.21 -6.59
CA ASN A 29 -24.93 -12.11 -5.45
C ASN A 29 -26.16 -12.99 -5.71
N SER A 30 -26.23 -14.16 -5.07
CA SER A 30 -27.22 -15.21 -5.34
C SER A 30 -28.64 -14.92 -4.84
N HIS A 31 -28.94 -13.69 -4.41
CA HIS A 31 -30.23 -13.29 -3.89
C HIS A 31 -30.80 -12.12 -4.72
N SER A 32 -31.99 -12.36 -5.28
CA SER A 32 -32.71 -11.52 -6.25
C SER A 32 -31.92 -11.18 -7.53
N PRO A 33 -31.94 -12.04 -8.57
CA PRO A 33 -31.54 -11.65 -9.92
C PRO A 33 -32.60 -10.69 -10.51
N THR A 34 -32.46 -9.39 -10.27
CA THR A 34 -33.27 -8.40 -10.99
C THR A 34 -32.86 -8.37 -12.45
N THR A 35 -33.81 -8.16 -13.36
CA THR A 35 -33.53 -7.94 -14.80
C THR A 35 -32.57 -6.78 -15.01
N LEU A 36 -32.58 -5.78 -14.13
CA LEU A 36 -31.61 -4.68 -14.10
C LEU A 36 -30.18 -5.15 -13.79
N GLY A 37 -30.01 -6.03 -12.80
CA GLY A 37 -28.72 -6.62 -12.46
C GLY A 37 -28.16 -7.52 -13.57
N ILE A 38 -29.04 -8.26 -14.27
CA ILE A 38 -28.68 -9.02 -15.46
C ILE A 38 -28.29 -8.07 -16.61
N ALA A 39 -29.05 -7.00 -16.85
CA ALA A 39 -28.74 -6.01 -17.88
C ALA A 39 -27.40 -5.30 -17.63
N MET A 40 -27.10 -4.90 -16.39
CA MET A 40 -25.79 -4.35 -16.03
C MET A 40 -24.66 -5.39 -16.16
N THR A 41 -24.90 -6.66 -15.80
CA THR A 41 -23.93 -7.75 -16.00
C THR A 41 -23.67 -8.04 -17.49
N ASN A 42 -24.67 -7.89 -18.36
CA ASN A 42 -24.51 -8.07 -19.80
C ASN A 42 -23.84 -6.85 -20.47
N LEU A 43 -24.20 -5.62 -20.10
CA LEU A 43 -23.48 -4.39 -20.49
C LEU A 43 -22.01 -4.43 -20.06
N ALA A 44 -21.74 -5.02 -18.89
CA ALA A 44 -20.41 -5.31 -18.38
C ALA A 44 -19.63 -6.34 -19.21
N MET A 45 -20.29 -7.44 -19.64
CA MET A 45 -19.65 -8.54 -20.37
C MET A 45 -19.42 -8.25 -21.86
N VAL A 46 -20.29 -7.49 -22.54
CA VAL A 46 -20.21 -7.31 -24.00
C VAL A 46 -19.30 -6.13 -24.41
N SER A 47 -18.74 -5.39 -23.44
CA SER A 47 -17.68 -4.38 -23.64
C SER A 47 -16.34 -5.04 -24.02
N HIS A 48 -16.31 -5.70 -25.19
CA HIS A 48 -15.28 -6.66 -25.56
C HIS A 48 -13.87 -6.05 -25.61
N GLY A 49 -13.03 -6.55 -24.72
CA GLY A 49 -11.69 -6.03 -24.50
C GLY A 49 -11.13 -6.53 -23.18
N TRP A 50 -11.38 -5.79 -22.08
CA TRP A 50 -10.36 -5.73 -21.03
C TRP A 50 -10.74 -5.50 -19.53
N TYR A 51 -11.93 -5.24 -18.95
CA TYR A 51 -13.29 -4.76 -19.29
C TYR A 51 -13.52 -3.46 -18.44
N VAL A 52 -14.51 -3.25 -17.52
CA VAL A 52 -14.43 -2.15 -16.45
C VAL A 52 -15.12 -2.37 -15.08
N GLN A 53 -14.30 -2.55 -14.04
CA GLN A 53 -14.64 -2.64 -12.61
C GLN A 53 -15.05 -1.33 -11.90
N LEU A 54 -16.36 -1.07 -11.79
CA LEU A 54 -16.94 -0.68 -10.50
C LEU A 54 -18.18 -1.55 -10.25
N GLY A 55 -18.56 -1.74 -8.98
CA GLY A 55 -19.54 -2.77 -8.58
C GLY A 55 -18.98 -4.20 -8.58
N GLY A 56 -18.20 -4.57 -9.62
CA GLY A 56 -17.46 -5.85 -9.71
C GLY A 56 -17.32 -6.38 -11.15
N VAL A 57 -16.50 -5.74 -12.00
CA VAL A 57 -16.50 -5.91 -13.50
C VAL A 57 -15.09 -5.78 -14.16
N THR A 58 -13.97 -5.96 -13.45
CA THR A 58 -12.55 -6.02 -13.98
C THR A 58 -12.09 -4.96 -15.03
N TYR A 59 -11.33 -3.88 -14.69
CA TYR A 59 -11.05 -2.76 -15.64
C TYR A 59 -9.75 -2.74 -16.47
N ALA A 60 -9.96 -2.34 -17.72
CA ALA A 60 -9.07 -2.18 -18.86
C ALA A 60 -7.96 -1.13 -18.70
N GLY A 61 -7.00 -1.41 -17.82
CA GLY A 61 -5.71 -0.72 -17.80
C GLY A 61 -5.79 0.80 -17.56
N PRO A 62 -4.81 1.58 -18.05
CA PRO A 62 -4.68 3.00 -17.74
C PRO A 62 -5.57 3.88 -18.64
N GLN A 63 -6.88 3.93 -18.36
CA GLN A 63 -7.78 4.87 -19.05
C GLN A 63 -7.65 6.30 -18.51
N ARG A 64 -7.71 7.29 -19.41
CA ARG A 64 -7.51 8.71 -19.08
C ARG A 64 -8.68 9.32 -18.30
N LEU A 65 -9.91 8.98 -18.70
CA LEU A 65 -11.17 9.42 -18.12
C LEU A 65 -12.03 8.18 -17.85
N PHE A 66 -12.81 8.20 -16.77
CA PHE A 66 -13.96 7.32 -16.58
C PHE A 66 -15.24 8.17 -16.46
N ASP A 67 -16.15 8.01 -17.42
CA ASP A 67 -17.53 8.50 -17.40
C ASP A 67 -18.48 7.29 -17.67
N PRO A 68 -19.11 6.69 -16.63
CA PRO A 68 -19.88 5.45 -16.75
C PRO A 68 -21.01 5.56 -17.78
N VAL A 69 -21.57 6.75 -17.93
CA VAL A 69 -22.66 7.05 -18.85
C VAL A 69 -22.23 6.87 -20.30
N SER A 70 -21.00 7.25 -20.64
CA SER A 70 -20.43 7.03 -21.97
C SER A 70 -20.24 5.54 -22.29
N TYR A 71 -19.76 4.73 -21.34
CA TYR A 71 -19.55 3.29 -21.57
C TYR A 71 -20.87 2.52 -21.66
N MET A 72 -21.90 2.88 -20.88
CA MET A 72 -23.23 2.25 -21.00
C MET A 72 -23.85 2.54 -22.37
N ARG A 73 -23.69 3.77 -22.90
CA ARG A 73 -24.07 4.09 -24.28
C ARG A 73 -23.23 3.32 -25.31
N GLN A 74 -21.92 3.19 -25.10
CA GLN A 74 -21.05 2.42 -26.00
C GLN A 74 -21.43 0.94 -26.04
N ALA A 75 -21.59 0.27 -24.89
CA ALA A 75 -21.98 -1.14 -24.83
C ALA A 75 -23.40 -1.38 -25.39
N ALA A 76 -24.32 -0.40 -25.31
CA ALA A 76 -25.62 -0.47 -25.97
C ALA A 76 -25.52 -0.37 -27.52
N MET A 77 -24.61 0.46 -28.05
CA MET A 77 -24.29 0.50 -29.48
C MET A 77 -23.62 -0.80 -29.95
N GLU A 78 -22.68 -1.35 -29.18
CA GLU A 78 -21.98 -2.61 -29.48
C GLU A 78 -22.95 -3.81 -29.48
N MET A 79 -23.90 -3.85 -28.54
CA MET A 79 -25.02 -4.82 -28.53
C MET A 79 -26.12 -4.55 -29.57
N LYS A 80 -25.99 -3.50 -30.39
CA LYS A 80 -26.98 -3.12 -31.43
C LYS A 80 -28.40 -2.95 -30.88
N MET A 81 -28.52 -2.38 -29.67
CA MET A 81 -29.83 -2.03 -29.11
C MET A 81 -30.53 -0.97 -29.99
N PRO A 82 -31.88 -0.89 -29.99
CA PRO A 82 -32.59 0.21 -30.65
C PRO A 82 -32.17 1.58 -30.07
N THR A 83 -32.03 2.60 -30.92
CA THR A 83 -31.58 3.94 -30.48
C THR A 83 -32.53 4.57 -29.45
N VAL A 84 -33.84 4.36 -29.61
CA VAL A 84 -34.90 4.81 -28.68
C VAL A 84 -34.71 4.27 -27.25
N THR A 85 -33.94 3.19 -27.10
CA THR A 85 -33.62 2.60 -25.79
C THR A 85 -32.57 3.42 -25.01
N TYR A 86 -31.65 4.15 -25.66
CA TYR A 86 -30.49 4.78 -24.98
C TYR A 86 -30.05 6.17 -25.50
N ASP A 87 -30.53 6.65 -26.65
CA ASP A 87 -30.06 7.89 -27.29
C ASP A 87 -30.62 9.18 -26.64
N CYS A 88 -31.29 9.06 -25.49
CA CYS A 88 -31.57 10.20 -24.60
C CYS A 88 -30.36 10.61 -23.74
N ILE A 89 -29.33 9.77 -23.67
CA ILE A 89 -28.07 10.09 -22.99
C ILE A 89 -27.19 10.94 -23.92
N PRO A 90 -26.82 12.19 -23.56
CA PRO A 90 -26.07 13.05 -24.46
C PRO A 90 -24.66 12.51 -24.79
N LEU A 91 -24.35 12.41 -26.08
CA LEU A 91 -23.01 12.12 -26.60
C LEU A 91 -22.47 13.37 -27.30
N ASP A 92 -21.29 13.86 -26.90
CA ASP A 92 -20.67 15.08 -27.41
C ASP A 92 -21.60 16.32 -27.46
N GLY A 93 -22.51 16.38 -26.48
CA GLY A 93 -23.52 17.45 -26.34
C GLY A 93 -24.77 17.27 -27.20
N LYS A 94 -24.85 16.22 -28.02
CA LYS A 94 -26.03 15.88 -28.84
C LYS A 94 -26.88 14.80 -28.17
N ILE A 95 -28.19 14.95 -28.28
CA ILE A 95 -29.22 14.02 -27.79
C ILE A 95 -30.02 13.59 -29.03
N GLY A 96 -30.24 12.29 -29.23
CA GLY A 96 -31.06 11.78 -30.34
C GLY A 96 -32.56 11.76 -30.04
N HIS A 97 -32.94 11.51 -28.78
CA HIS A 97 -34.34 11.46 -28.34
C HIS A 97 -34.51 12.16 -26.98
N GLU A 98 -35.58 12.94 -26.79
CA GLU A 98 -35.81 13.68 -25.53
C GLU A 98 -36.01 12.73 -24.32
N LYS A 99 -36.49 11.51 -24.56
CA LYS A 99 -36.70 10.45 -23.56
C LYS A 99 -36.26 9.10 -24.11
N CYS A 100 -35.88 8.19 -23.22
CA CYS A 100 -35.64 6.78 -23.55
C CYS A 100 -36.85 5.93 -23.17
N ASP A 101 -37.17 4.92 -24.00
CA ASP A 101 -38.20 3.91 -23.68
C ASP A 101 -37.84 3.04 -22.46
N ASN A 102 -36.55 2.97 -22.12
CA ASN A 102 -36.03 2.15 -21.03
C ASN A 102 -35.76 3.02 -19.79
N PRO A 103 -36.42 2.74 -18.64
CA PRO A 103 -36.30 3.55 -17.43
C PRO A 103 -34.87 3.60 -16.87
N PHE A 104 -34.03 2.60 -17.16
CA PHE A 104 -32.61 2.61 -16.77
C PHE A 104 -31.84 3.76 -17.43
N PHE A 105 -31.90 3.86 -18.77
CA PHE A 105 -31.19 4.90 -19.50
C PHE A 105 -31.82 6.28 -19.26
N GLN A 106 -33.13 6.35 -19.00
CA GLN A 106 -33.83 7.57 -18.58
C GLN A 106 -33.35 8.07 -17.20
N ALA A 107 -33.24 7.21 -16.18
CA ALA A 107 -32.74 7.61 -14.86
C ALA A 107 -31.29 8.15 -14.93
N PHE A 108 -30.47 7.65 -15.86
CA PHE A 108 -29.12 8.15 -16.12
C PHE A 108 -29.07 9.44 -16.96
N SER A 109 -30.03 9.69 -17.87
CA SER A 109 -30.11 10.95 -18.61
C SER A 109 -30.58 12.10 -17.71
N GLU A 110 -31.58 11.87 -16.87
CA GLU A 110 -32.07 12.87 -15.90
C GLU A 110 -31.01 13.25 -14.86
N ASN A 111 -30.19 12.28 -14.41
CA ASN A 111 -29.07 12.55 -13.50
C ASN A 111 -27.78 13.02 -14.17
N TYR A 112 -27.75 13.23 -15.49
CA TYR A 112 -26.54 13.55 -16.28
C TYR A 112 -25.83 14.83 -15.81
N GLY A 113 -26.57 15.83 -15.34
CA GLY A 113 -25.99 17.05 -14.77
C GLY A 113 -25.14 16.81 -13.51
N SER A 114 -25.39 15.71 -12.79
CA SER A 114 -24.65 15.27 -11.61
C SER A 114 -23.82 13.98 -11.85
N ARG A 115 -23.51 13.66 -13.11
CA ARG A 115 -22.76 12.45 -13.48
C ARG A 115 -21.44 12.29 -12.74
N TYR A 116 -21.17 11.08 -12.27
CA TYR A 116 -19.86 10.73 -11.72
C TYR A 116 -18.81 10.71 -12.84
N ARG A 117 -17.79 11.56 -12.75
CA ARG A 117 -16.64 11.57 -13.66
C ARG A 117 -15.33 11.48 -12.89
N LEU A 118 -14.50 10.50 -13.22
CA LEU A 118 -13.17 10.34 -12.68
C LEU A 118 -12.14 10.67 -13.77
N ASN A 119 -11.76 11.95 -13.86
CA ASN A 119 -10.85 12.52 -14.87
C ASN A 119 -9.39 12.00 -14.78
N PHE A 120 -9.12 11.06 -13.86
CA PHE A 120 -7.80 10.56 -13.52
C PHE A 120 -7.85 9.06 -13.16
N ALA A 121 -8.64 8.24 -13.86
CA ALA A 121 -8.81 6.82 -13.53
C ALA A 121 -7.48 6.03 -13.46
N TRP A 122 -6.51 6.38 -14.32
CA TRP A 122 -5.13 5.88 -14.30
C TRP A 122 -4.35 6.13 -12.99
N VAL A 123 -4.73 7.13 -12.18
CA VAL A 123 -4.05 7.42 -10.89
C VAL A 123 -4.22 6.27 -9.90
N ARG A 124 -5.32 5.50 -9.98
CA ARG A 124 -5.45 4.24 -9.24
C ARG A 124 -4.28 3.31 -9.56
N PHE A 125 -4.06 3.05 -10.85
CA PHE A 125 -3.00 2.15 -11.31
C PHE A 125 -1.60 2.66 -10.91
N LEU A 126 -1.37 3.97 -10.97
CA LEU A 126 -0.15 4.59 -10.46
C LEU A 126 0.08 4.29 -8.97
N TRP A 127 -0.95 4.44 -8.11
CA TRP A 127 -0.80 4.15 -6.68
C TRP A 127 -0.51 2.68 -6.39
N TYR A 128 -1.11 1.74 -7.12
CA TYR A 128 -0.77 0.31 -6.98
C TYR A 128 0.65 -0.02 -7.50
N ILE A 129 1.11 0.60 -8.60
CA ILE A 129 2.53 0.49 -9.04
C ILE A 129 3.48 1.02 -7.96
N LEU A 130 3.17 2.17 -7.37
CA LEU A 130 3.99 2.76 -6.31
C LEU A 130 4.00 1.87 -5.06
N ALA A 131 2.86 1.32 -4.65
CA ALA A 131 2.78 0.34 -3.56
C ALA A 131 3.65 -0.90 -3.83
N MET A 132 3.59 -1.46 -5.04
CA MET A 132 4.43 -2.57 -5.47
C MET A 132 5.93 -2.22 -5.44
N PHE A 133 6.29 -1.04 -5.97
CA PHE A 133 7.67 -0.55 -6.01
C PHE A 133 8.24 -0.37 -4.59
N TYR A 134 7.51 0.32 -3.71
CA TYR A 134 7.96 0.55 -2.33
C TYR A 134 7.96 -0.74 -1.49
N GLY A 135 6.98 -1.63 -1.66
CA GLY A 135 7.01 -2.97 -1.03
C GLY A 135 8.24 -3.77 -1.44
N SER A 136 8.52 -3.83 -2.75
CA SER A 136 9.71 -4.49 -3.30
C SER A 136 11.00 -3.84 -2.80
N ALA A 137 11.05 -2.50 -2.70
CA ALA A 137 12.21 -1.77 -2.19
C ALA A 137 12.45 -2.04 -0.68
N VAL A 138 11.41 -2.26 0.13
CA VAL A 138 11.58 -2.68 1.54
C VAL A 138 12.18 -4.08 1.60
N LEU A 139 11.68 -5.03 0.81
CA LEU A 139 12.22 -6.40 0.76
C LEU A 139 13.68 -6.41 0.28
N LEU A 140 14.00 -5.64 -0.76
CA LEU A 140 15.37 -5.46 -1.24
C LEU A 140 16.26 -4.81 -0.18
N SER A 141 15.76 -3.82 0.58
CA SER A 141 16.51 -3.21 1.68
C SER A 141 16.83 -4.23 2.78
N GLU A 142 15.89 -5.10 3.15
CA GLU A 142 16.12 -6.16 4.13
C GLU A 142 17.09 -7.23 3.62
N TRP A 143 17.07 -7.54 2.32
CA TRP A 143 18.07 -8.42 1.70
C TRP A 143 19.47 -7.78 1.74
N CYS A 144 19.62 -6.52 1.30
CA CYS A 144 20.90 -5.80 1.36
C CYS A 144 21.45 -5.71 2.79
N ILE A 145 20.62 -5.36 3.78
CA ILE A 145 21.09 -5.27 5.19
C ILE A 145 21.47 -6.66 5.75
N THR A 146 20.95 -7.76 5.20
CA THR A 146 21.28 -9.13 5.66
C THR A 146 22.55 -9.69 5.01
N TYR A 147 22.82 -9.35 3.75
CA TYR A 147 23.84 -10.03 2.94
C TYR A 147 24.90 -9.10 2.31
N GLN A 148 24.61 -7.82 2.11
CA GLN A 148 25.46 -6.86 1.39
C GLN A 148 25.30 -5.43 1.96
N PRO A 149 25.60 -5.20 3.26
CA PRO A 149 25.31 -3.94 3.96
C PRO A 149 26.02 -2.73 3.33
N TYR A 150 27.23 -2.91 2.79
CA TYR A 150 27.98 -1.90 2.03
C TYR A 150 27.17 -1.26 0.88
N ARG A 151 26.25 -2.02 0.25
CA ARG A 151 25.37 -1.50 -0.83
C ARG A 151 24.28 -0.53 -0.35
N MET A 152 24.07 -0.41 0.95
CA MET A 152 23.12 0.53 1.55
C MET A 152 23.75 1.90 1.89
N ARG A 153 24.99 2.15 1.46
CA ARG A 153 25.73 3.41 1.67
C ARG A 153 25.07 4.58 0.93
N CYS A 154 24.92 5.73 1.61
CA CYS A 154 24.31 6.91 1.01
C CYS A 154 25.17 7.54 -0.11
N THR A 155 24.77 7.38 -1.37
CA THR A 155 25.51 7.89 -2.55
C THR A 155 25.16 9.32 -2.97
N CYS A 156 24.30 10.04 -2.24
CA CYS A 156 23.79 11.36 -2.63
C CYS A 156 24.91 12.38 -2.88
N ARG A 157 24.99 12.92 -4.12
CA ARG A 157 25.97 13.96 -4.50
C ARG A 157 25.64 15.33 -3.90
N TRP A 158 24.36 15.67 -3.76
CA TRP A 158 23.94 17.00 -3.31
C TRP A 158 23.82 17.11 -1.78
N GLN A 159 24.31 18.21 -1.21
CA GLN A 159 24.36 18.41 0.25
C GLN A 159 22.97 18.44 0.91
N TRP A 160 21.94 18.95 0.22
CA TRP A 160 20.56 18.92 0.72
C TRP A 160 20.00 17.49 0.76
N GLN A 161 20.26 16.68 -0.29
CA GLN A 161 19.88 15.27 -0.32
C GLN A 161 20.57 14.48 0.81
N ARG A 162 21.86 14.77 1.10
CA ARG A 162 22.60 14.19 2.24
C ARG A 162 21.99 14.48 3.63
N ARG A 163 21.07 15.45 3.76
CA ARG A 163 20.30 15.69 5.00
C ARG A 163 19.04 14.84 5.10
N PHE A 164 18.40 14.50 3.98
CA PHE A 164 17.20 13.65 3.92
C PHE A 164 17.49 12.17 3.62
N CYS A 165 18.74 11.84 3.33
CA CYS A 165 19.22 10.48 3.14
C CYS A 165 19.16 9.71 4.45
N THR A 166 18.24 8.76 4.55
CA THR A 166 18.05 7.89 5.73
C THR A 166 19.05 6.72 5.78
N GLN A 167 19.89 6.58 4.75
CA GLN A 167 20.96 5.60 4.67
C GLN A 167 22.21 6.08 5.44
N PRO A 168 22.96 5.16 6.07
CA PRO A 168 24.21 5.47 6.75
C PRO A 168 25.29 5.98 5.79
N LYS A 169 26.32 6.57 6.40
CA LYS A 169 27.48 7.20 5.73
C LYS A 169 28.73 6.68 6.43
N GLY A 170 29.66 6.15 5.65
CA GLY A 170 30.95 5.66 6.13
C GLY A 170 31.80 5.12 4.97
N ALA A 171 32.94 4.52 5.28
CA ALA A 171 33.64 3.54 4.45
C ALA A 171 32.95 2.17 4.50
N ASP A 172 33.37 1.22 3.66
CA ASP A 172 32.66 -0.06 3.54
C ASP A 172 32.89 -0.97 4.76
N GLU A 173 34.05 -0.87 5.42
CA GLU A 173 34.35 -1.49 6.72
C GLU A 173 33.48 -0.90 7.85
N GLU A 174 33.37 0.43 7.92
CA GLU A 174 32.50 1.12 8.89
C GLU A 174 31.03 0.71 8.72
N MET A 175 30.61 0.42 7.48
CA MET A 175 29.25 -0.05 7.16
C MET A 175 28.97 -1.48 7.62
N GLU A 176 29.99 -2.33 7.75
CA GLU A 176 29.87 -3.69 8.30
C GLU A 176 29.92 -3.69 9.84
N ALA A 177 30.66 -2.74 10.44
CA ALA A 177 30.72 -2.51 11.88
C ALA A 177 29.50 -1.74 12.47
N LEU A 178 28.50 -1.40 11.66
CA LEU A 178 27.35 -0.59 12.08
C LEU A 178 26.43 -1.28 13.10
N ASP A 179 26.16 -0.59 14.22
CA ASP A 179 25.25 -1.06 15.26
C ASP A 179 23.80 -1.32 14.78
N GLN A 180 23.15 -2.25 15.48
CA GLN A 180 21.82 -2.75 15.21
C GLN A 180 20.70 -1.70 15.39
N ASP A 181 20.84 -0.68 16.25
CA ASP A 181 19.88 0.44 16.30
C ASP A 181 19.95 1.30 15.04
N THR A 182 21.15 1.51 14.49
CA THR A 182 21.30 2.29 13.24
C THR A 182 20.60 1.58 12.10
N TRP A 183 20.77 0.26 11.97
CA TRP A 183 20.04 -0.53 10.99
C TRP A 183 18.53 -0.60 11.25
N ASP A 184 18.08 -0.61 12.51
CA ASP A 184 16.65 -0.54 12.84
C ASP A 184 16.05 0.85 12.64
N HIS A 185 16.84 1.93 12.67
CA HIS A 185 16.42 3.25 12.19
C HIS A 185 16.18 3.26 10.68
N VAL A 186 17.10 2.66 9.90
CA VAL A 186 16.96 2.50 8.44
C VAL A 186 15.70 1.68 8.11
N ARG A 187 15.49 0.54 8.79
CA ARG A 187 14.28 -0.28 8.63
C ARG A 187 13.02 0.50 9.00
N LEU A 188 13.01 1.21 10.13
CA LEU A 188 11.81 1.95 10.56
C LEU A 188 11.37 2.96 9.48
N TRP A 189 12.33 3.65 8.84
CA TRP A 189 12.05 4.56 7.72
C TRP A 189 11.56 3.85 6.45
N SER A 190 12.14 2.71 6.06
CA SER A 190 11.71 2.00 4.85
C SER A 190 10.31 1.39 5.02
N TYR A 191 10.05 0.73 6.15
CA TYR A 191 8.75 0.15 6.48
C TYR A 191 7.67 1.23 6.63
N ALA A 192 7.94 2.36 7.29
CA ALA A 192 6.98 3.45 7.42
C ALA A 192 6.59 4.06 6.07
N ARG A 193 7.56 4.22 5.14
CA ARG A 193 7.25 4.61 3.75
C ARG A 193 6.39 3.56 3.05
N GLY A 194 6.74 2.27 3.18
CA GLY A 194 5.93 1.17 2.65
C GLY A 194 4.48 1.21 3.14
N PHE A 195 4.26 1.38 4.45
CA PHE A 195 2.92 1.54 5.04
C PHE A 195 2.13 2.69 4.42
N VAL A 196 2.74 3.87 4.24
CA VAL A 196 2.08 5.01 3.57
C VAL A 196 1.69 4.65 2.13
N PHE A 197 2.59 4.03 1.36
CA PHE A 197 2.30 3.66 -0.03
C PHE A 197 1.29 2.51 -0.18
N PHE A 198 1.12 1.62 0.80
CA PHE A 198 -0.01 0.68 0.84
C PHE A 198 -1.32 1.33 1.34
N GLY A 199 -1.24 2.36 2.19
CA GLY A 199 -2.41 3.08 2.71
C GLY A 199 -3.10 3.98 1.67
N ILE A 200 -2.33 4.63 0.79
CA ILE A 200 -2.87 5.54 -0.25
C ILE A 200 -3.86 4.83 -1.20
N PRO A 201 -3.55 3.69 -1.85
CA PRO A 201 -4.52 3.01 -2.73
C PRO A 201 -5.76 2.51 -1.97
N ALA A 202 -5.63 2.04 -0.73
CA ALA A 202 -6.77 1.62 0.08
C ALA A 202 -7.72 2.78 0.41
N PHE A 203 -7.17 3.96 0.73
CA PHE A 203 -7.95 5.18 0.95
C PHE A 203 -8.57 5.71 -0.35
N HIS A 204 -7.81 5.74 -1.44
CA HIS A 204 -8.27 6.13 -2.76
C HIS A 204 -9.46 5.28 -3.23
N ASP A 205 -9.34 3.96 -3.15
CA ASP A 205 -10.37 3.04 -3.62
C ASP A 205 -11.60 3.04 -2.70
N PHE A 206 -11.42 3.22 -1.40
CA PHE A 206 -12.54 3.48 -0.48
C PHE A 206 -13.28 4.78 -0.83
N TRP A 207 -12.56 5.87 -1.09
CA TRP A 207 -13.14 7.16 -1.48
C TRP A 207 -13.92 7.03 -2.79
N CYS A 208 -13.27 6.55 -3.87
CA CYS A 208 -13.89 6.37 -5.18
C CYS A 208 -15.11 5.45 -5.15
N SER A 209 -15.03 4.33 -4.43
CA SER A 209 -16.18 3.42 -4.26
C SER A 209 -17.34 4.10 -3.53
N LYS A 210 -17.05 4.87 -2.47
CA LYS A 210 -18.06 5.58 -1.67
C LYS A 210 -18.70 6.73 -2.44
N THR A 211 -17.94 7.47 -3.26
CA THR A 211 -18.49 8.51 -4.13
C THR A 211 -19.30 7.94 -5.29
N PHE A 212 -18.87 6.81 -5.87
CA PHE A 212 -19.61 6.15 -6.94
C PHE A 212 -20.92 5.53 -6.45
N VAL A 213 -20.92 4.81 -5.31
CA VAL A 213 -22.17 4.27 -4.73
C VAL A 213 -23.12 5.39 -4.32
N ARG A 214 -22.63 6.53 -3.81
CA ARG A 214 -23.48 7.72 -3.57
C ARG A 214 -24.14 8.24 -4.85
N TYR A 215 -23.40 8.30 -5.95
CA TYR A 215 -23.95 8.67 -7.25
C TYR A 215 -25.00 7.66 -7.73
N LEU A 216 -24.69 6.35 -7.68
CA LEU A 216 -25.64 5.30 -8.06
C LEU A 216 -26.91 5.32 -7.21
N ASN A 217 -26.82 5.57 -5.90
CA ASN A 217 -28.00 5.69 -5.04
C ASN A 217 -28.89 6.88 -5.43
N LYS A 218 -28.30 8.01 -5.85
CA LYS A 218 -29.07 9.16 -6.37
C LYS A 218 -29.73 8.84 -7.72
N VAL A 219 -29.14 7.95 -8.53
CA VAL A 219 -29.81 7.43 -9.73
C VAL A 219 -30.93 6.44 -9.35
N ASP A 220 -30.75 5.66 -8.26
CA ASP A 220 -31.74 4.73 -7.71
C ASP A 220 -33.03 5.44 -7.22
N GLU A 221 -32.92 6.70 -6.77
CA GLU A 221 -34.04 7.57 -6.37
C GLU A 221 -35.00 7.93 -7.53
N VAL A 222 -34.60 7.74 -8.79
CA VAL A 222 -35.38 8.11 -10.00
C VAL A 222 -36.07 6.89 -10.65
N PHE A 223 -35.81 5.67 -10.20
CA PHE A 223 -36.47 4.48 -10.76
C PHE A 223 -37.96 4.38 -10.35
N PRO A 224 -38.83 3.85 -11.22
CA PRO A 224 -40.23 3.60 -10.89
C PRO A 224 -40.36 2.57 -9.77
N GLU A 225 -41.44 2.68 -8.99
CA GLU A 225 -41.65 1.84 -7.80
C GLU A 225 -41.53 0.33 -8.10
N GLY A 226 -40.86 -0.39 -7.21
CA GLY A 226 -40.52 -1.81 -7.38
C GLY A 226 -39.24 -2.08 -8.18
N GLN A 227 -38.71 -1.13 -8.94
CA GLN A 227 -37.40 -1.26 -9.60
C GLN A 227 -36.31 -0.56 -8.78
N ARG A 228 -35.25 -1.29 -8.40
CA ARG A 228 -34.05 -0.74 -7.76
C ARG A 228 -32.78 -1.48 -8.15
N MET A 229 -31.73 -0.70 -8.39
CA MET A 229 -30.35 -1.12 -8.58
C MET A 229 -29.68 -1.56 -7.26
N ASN A 230 -30.08 -1.00 -6.11
CA ASN A 230 -29.56 -1.37 -4.78
C ASN A 230 -28.02 -1.40 -4.71
N ALA A 231 -27.35 -0.33 -5.16
CA ALA A 231 -25.90 -0.30 -5.28
C ALA A 231 -25.18 -0.51 -3.93
N ARG A 232 -24.19 -1.42 -3.90
CA ARG A 232 -23.43 -1.80 -2.70
C ARG A 232 -21.93 -1.62 -2.92
N LEU A 233 -21.22 -1.35 -1.82
CA LEU A 233 -19.75 -1.36 -1.82
C LEU A 233 -19.22 -2.80 -1.94
N GLY A 234 -18.20 -2.99 -2.77
CA GLY A 234 -17.48 -4.27 -2.92
C GLY A 234 -16.64 -4.59 -1.68
N LEU A 235 -17.29 -5.01 -0.59
CA LEU A 235 -16.67 -5.23 0.72
C LEU A 235 -15.41 -6.12 0.67
N PRO A 236 -15.36 -7.26 -0.07
CA PRO A 236 -14.16 -8.11 -0.09
C PRO A 236 -12.93 -7.42 -0.67
N PHE A 237 -13.09 -6.66 -1.76
CA PHE A 237 -11.99 -5.91 -2.39
C PHE A 237 -11.46 -4.82 -1.46
N LEU A 238 -12.36 -4.04 -0.84
CA LEU A 238 -11.99 -3.01 0.13
C LEU A 238 -11.30 -3.61 1.36
N LEU A 239 -11.82 -4.72 1.89
CA LEU A 239 -11.25 -5.43 3.03
C LEU A 239 -9.82 -5.90 2.74
N LEU A 240 -9.55 -6.46 1.56
CA LEU A 240 -8.20 -6.91 1.18
C LEU A 240 -7.24 -5.73 0.96
N SER A 241 -7.69 -4.64 0.32
CA SER A 241 -6.88 -3.43 0.16
C SER A 241 -6.51 -2.81 1.53
N TRP A 242 -7.46 -2.75 2.47
CA TRP A 242 -7.18 -2.34 3.85
C TRP A 242 -6.34 -3.35 4.65
N MET A 243 -6.42 -4.65 4.37
CA MET A 243 -5.53 -5.65 4.97
C MET A 243 -4.05 -5.45 4.56
N ASN A 244 -3.75 -5.03 3.33
CA ASN A 244 -2.38 -4.65 2.94
C ASN A 244 -1.85 -3.50 3.79
N ALA A 245 -2.63 -2.42 3.92
CA ALA A 245 -2.27 -1.29 4.77
C ALA A 245 -2.10 -1.71 6.24
N ALA A 246 -3.00 -2.56 6.76
CA ALA A 246 -2.94 -3.06 8.13
C ALA A 246 -1.71 -3.97 8.38
N MET A 247 -1.36 -4.86 7.44
CA MET A 247 -0.17 -5.72 7.54
C MET A 247 1.12 -4.91 7.49
N ALA A 248 1.26 -3.97 6.56
CA ALA A 248 2.41 -3.08 6.49
C ALA A 248 2.53 -2.16 7.72
N GLY A 249 1.39 -1.67 8.25
CA GLY A 249 1.32 -0.93 9.51
C GLY A 249 1.80 -1.78 10.69
N LYS A 250 1.29 -3.01 10.84
CA LYS A 250 1.75 -3.96 11.87
C LYS A 250 3.25 -4.24 11.74
N ALA A 251 3.75 -4.50 10.52
CA ALA A 251 5.18 -4.69 10.26
C ALA A 251 6.02 -3.51 10.76
N THR A 252 5.58 -2.28 10.47
CA THR A 252 6.20 -1.04 10.96
C THR A 252 6.21 -0.97 12.49
N THR A 253 5.10 -1.31 13.17
CA THR A 253 5.05 -1.34 14.64
C THR A 253 5.94 -2.43 15.26
N LEU A 254 6.19 -3.55 14.57
CA LEU A 254 7.12 -4.60 15.04
C LEU A 254 8.58 -4.14 14.94
N ILE A 255 8.95 -3.40 13.89
CA ILE A 255 10.27 -2.75 13.77
C ILE A 255 10.42 -1.67 14.84
N TYR A 256 9.42 -0.82 15.05
CA TYR A 256 9.44 0.21 16.10
C TYR A 256 9.66 -0.39 17.50
N LYS A 257 8.88 -1.43 17.85
CA LYS A 257 9.06 -2.15 19.13
C LYS A 257 10.43 -2.82 19.25
N ARG A 258 10.96 -3.41 18.18
CA ARG A 258 12.34 -3.95 18.17
C ARG A 258 13.34 -2.84 18.51
N ARG A 259 13.25 -1.71 17.83
CA ARG A 259 14.17 -0.59 18.02
C ARG A 259 14.15 -0.07 19.47
N GLN A 260 12.98 0.01 20.10
CA GLN A 260 12.87 0.34 21.53
C GLN A 260 13.61 -0.68 22.42
N MET A 261 13.49 -1.97 22.14
CA MET A 261 14.22 -3.02 22.88
C MET A 261 15.74 -2.89 22.69
N THR A 262 16.21 -2.71 21.46
CA THR A 262 17.65 -2.55 21.14
C THR A 262 18.26 -1.36 21.89
N ARG A 263 17.61 -0.18 21.84
CA ARG A 263 18.10 1.03 22.53
C ARG A 263 18.08 0.90 24.05
N ASN A 264 17.08 0.22 24.61
CA ASN A 264 17.04 -0.03 26.04
C ASN A 264 18.20 -0.94 26.47
N ILE A 265 18.44 -2.05 25.75
CA ILE A 265 19.54 -2.97 26.04
C ILE A 265 20.91 -2.26 25.97
N GLY A 266 21.10 -1.37 24.99
CA GLY A 266 22.31 -0.54 24.90
C GLY A 266 22.57 0.28 26.16
N MET A 267 21.56 1.03 26.64
CA MET A 267 21.69 1.87 27.85
C MET A 267 21.98 1.07 29.13
N TRP A 268 21.50 -0.17 29.25
CA TRP A 268 21.84 -1.05 30.38
C TRP A 268 23.17 -1.80 30.20
N GLY A 269 23.75 -1.80 29.00
CA GLY A 269 25.01 -2.48 28.70
C GLY A 269 26.26 -1.65 28.98
N GLU A 270 26.14 -0.32 29.02
CA GLU A 270 27.27 0.61 29.27
C GLU A 270 27.56 0.82 30.77
N GLU A 271 26.70 0.34 31.68
CA GLU A 271 26.93 0.34 33.14
C GLU A 271 27.75 -0.87 33.65
N GLN A 272 28.84 -1.23 32.95
CA GLN A 272 29.89 -2.08 33.53
C GLN A 272 31.09 -1.20 33.94
N PRO A 273 31.37 -1.03 35.26
CA PRO A 273 32.35 -0.06 35.73
C PRO A 273 33.79 -0.51 35.42
N LEU A 274 34.51 0.34 34.68
CA LEU A 274 35.91 0.11 34.29
C LEU A 274 36.92 0.31 35.45
N ASP A 275 36.45 0.61 36.66
CA ASP A 275 37.29 1.03 37.80
C ASP A 275 37.88 -0.13 38.61
N ASN A 276 37.26 -1.32 38.61
CA ASN A 276 37.70 -2.45 39.44
C ASN A 276 38.98 -3.16 38.94
N ALA A 277 39.56 -2.72 37.82
CA ALA A 277 40.78 -3.30 37.25
C ALA A 277 42.09 -2.61 37.72
N ARG A 278 42.01 -1.61 38.60
CA ARG A 278 43.17 -0.76 38.98
C ARG A 278 43.45 -0.63 40.48
N ALA A 279 42.74 -1.40 41.31
CA ALA A 279 42.80 -1.30 42.78
C ALA A 279 43.56 -2.45 43.47
N THR A 280 44.20 -3.35 42.71
CA THR A 280 44.73 -4.62 43.23
C THR A 280 46.23 -4.86 42.97
N GLU A 281 46.99 -3.80 42.67
CA GLU A 281 48.47 -3.84 42.61
C GLU A 281 49.09 -2.66 43.37
N MET A 282 48.92 -2.61 44.70
CA MET A 282 49.79 -1.82 45.59
C MET A 282 49.68 -2.25 47.06
N GLU A 283 50.12 -3.48 47.38
CA GLU A 283 50.41 -3.88 48.77
C GLU A 283 51.93 -3.98 48.95
N PRO A 284 52.57 -3.06 49.69
CA PRO A 284 54.02 -3.09 49.88
C PRO A 284 54.41 -4.12 50.94
N LEU A 285 55.22 -5.11 50.57
CA LEU A 285 55.79 -6.08 51.50
C LEU A 285 56.66 -5.38 52.57
N ALA A 286 56.10 -5.19 53.75
CA ALA A 286 56.83 -4.72 54.92
C ALA A 286 57.91 -5.74 55.31
N GLY A 287 59.12 -5.24 55.61
CA GLY A 287 60.31 -6.08 55.70
C GLY A 287 60.39 -6.96 56.95
N VAL A 288 61.07 -8.09 56.81
CA VAL A 288 61.58 -8.90 57.92
C VAL A 288 63.10 -9.05 57.77
N GLY A 289 63.82 -8.58 58.78
CA GLY A 289 65.15 -9.06 59.15
C GLY A 289 65.14 -9.39 60.66
N PRO A 290 66.29 -9.70 61.28
CA PRO A 290 67.65 -9.67 60.76
C PRO A 290 68.42 -11.01 60.91
N GLY A 291 69.69 -11.01 60.48
CA GLY A 291 70.67 -12.08 60.70
C GLY A 291 71.26 -12.60 59.38
N GLY A 292 72.57 -12.87 59.28
CA GLY A 292 73.64 -12.66 60.25
C GLY A 292 74.88 -13.46 59.83
N GLU A 293 76.08 -12.86 59.94
CA GLU A 293 77.40 -13.43 59.58
C GLU A 293 77.54 -13.86 58.09
N ALA A 294 78.35 -13.16 57.28
CA ALA A 294 79.82 -13.17 57.23
C ALA A 294 80.39 -14.40 56.49
N ASP A 295 80.99 -14.19 55.30
CA ASP A 295 82.43 -14.42 55.18
C ASP A 295 83.10 -13.80 53.93
N ASN A 296 84.38 -13.53 54.13
CA ASN A 296 85.48 -13.09 53.26
C ASN A 296 85.41 -13.32 51.74
N VAL A 297 85.83 -12.30 50.97
CA VAL A 297 86.71 -12.49 49.81
C VAL A 297 87.87 -11.49 49.87
N PHE A 298 89.09 -12.02 49.91
CA PHE A 298 90.31 -11.44 49.37
C PHE A 298 91.00 -12.55 48.55
#